data_AF-A0A5U8T1X7-F1
#
_entry.id   AF-A0A5U8T1X7-F1
#
_cell.length_a   1.000
_cell.length_b   1.000
_cell.length_c   1.000
_cell.angle_alpha   90.00
_cell.angle_beta   90.00
_cell.angle_gamma   90.00
#
_symmetry.space_group_name_H-M   'P 1'
#
loop_
_entity.id
_entity.type
_entity.pdbx_description
1 polymer ?
#
loop_
_entity_poly.entity_id
_entity_poly.type
_entity_poly.pdbx_seq_one_letter_code
_entity_poly.pdbx_strand_id
1 'polypeptide(L)'
;QDLYQVLQKSGIDVYVISASNLEVIKSIVTQPPYSVPESQVFAMHLLRTKDNKLTSDLDPVYPQTQGKGKTETIRKFIQDKYAGKGPLLVAGDSEGDQNMMSDFPDTEVVLIINRLRSPDTIIGQLSKQAVKEHGQKDAKVLLQGRNDSTGVFVPSQLHTPLGAKEGRALK
;
A
#
# COMPACT_ATOMS: atom_id res chain seq x y z
N GLN A 1 9.94 -11.65 5.58
CA GLN A 1 8.65 -11.43 4.88
C GLN A 1 7.54 -11.41 5.94
N ASP A 2 7.74 -10.64 7.01
CA ASP A 2 7.11 -10.98 8.30
C ASP A 2 6.38 -9.79 8.93
N LEU A 3 6.41 -8.63 8.26
CA LEU A 3 5.89 -7.37 8.79
C LEU A 3 4.44 -7.49 9.24
N TYR A 4 3.57 -8.08 8.41
CA TYR A 4 2.14 -8.20 8.73
C TYR A 4 1.92 -9.03 10.00
N GLN A 5 2.59 -10.18 10.10
CA GLN A 5 2.48 -11.04 11.27
C GLN A 5 3.05 -10.38 12.54
N VAL A 6 4.19 -9.71 12.43
CA VAL A 6 4.82 -9.03 13.57
C VAL A 6 3.94 -7.88 14.07
N LEU A 7 3.37 -7.08 13.17
CA LEU A 7 2.42 -6.02 13.53
C LEU A 7 1.18 -6.59 14.24
N GLN A 8 0.53 -7.58 13.63
CA GLN A 8 -0.65 -8.22 14.22
C GLN A 8 -0.36 -8.83 15.60
N LYS A 9 0.77 -9.55 15.76
CA LYS A 9 1.21 -10.12 17.04
C LYS A 9 1.52 -9.06 18.09
N SER A 10 1.87 -7.85 17.65
CA SER A 10 2.14 -6.70 18.52
C SER A 10 0.87 -5.89 18.83
N GLY A 11 -0.32 -6.35 18.40
CA GLY A 11 -1.59 -5.66 18.62
C GLY A 11 -1.84 -4.51 17.65
N ILE A 12 -1.12 -4.45 16.52
CA ILE A 12 -1.36 -3.47 15.45
C ILE A 12 -2.15 -4.15 14.34
N ASP A 13 -3.38 -3.67 14.15
CA ASP A 13 -4.26 -4.15 13.09
C ASP A 13 -3.70 -3.81 11.70
N VAL A 14 -3.72 -4.80 10.80
CA VAL A 14 -3.20 -4.69 9.43
C VAL A 14 -4.36 -4.71 8.46
N TYR A 15 -4.44 -3.68 7.62
CA TYR A 15 -5.43 -3.53 6.56
C TYR A 15 -4.78 -3.61 5.18
N VAL A 16 -5.48 -4.21 4.23
CA VAL A 16 -5.09 -4.23 2.82
C VAL A 16 -6.11 -3.41 2.03
N ILE A 17 -5.65 -2.36 1.35
CA ILE A 17 -6.48 -1.51 0.48
C ILE A 17 -5.91 -1.54 -0.94
N SER A 18 -6.56 -2.29 -1.83
CA SER A 18 -6.03 -2.61 -3.15
C SER A 18 -6.93 -2.14 -4.28
N ALA A 19 -6.37 -1.67 -5.39
CA ALA A 19 -7.14 -1.34 -6.59
C ALA A 19 -7.55 -2.59 -7.41
N SER A 20 -7.08 -3.77 -7.03
CA SER A 20 -7.40 -5.04 -7.70
C SER A 20 -8.75 -5.61 -7.26
N ASN A 21 -9.26 -6.60 -8.00
CA ASN A 21 -10.49 -7.30 -7.66
C ASN A 21 -10.45 -7.92 -6.25
N LEU A 22 -11.54 -7.73 -5.49
CA LEU A 22 -11.67 -8.22 -4.11
C LEU A 22 -11.46 -9.71 -3.97
N GLU A 23 -12.07 -10.54 -4.82
CA GLU A 23 -11.99 -11.99 -4.69
C GLU A 23 -10.56 -12.48 -4.88
N VAL A 24 -9.85 -11.90 -5.86
CA VAL A 24 -8.43 -12.19 -6.10
C VAL A 24 -7.59 -11.81 -4.89
N ILE A 25 -7.75 -10.59 -4.37
CA ILE A 25 -6.96 -10.13 -3.22
C ILE A 25 -7.25 -10.98 -1.98
N LYS A 26 -8.52 -11.25 -1.68
CA LYS A 26 -8.92 -12.11 -0.56
C LYS A 26 -8.30 -13.50 -0.66
N SER A 27 -8.24 -14.09 -1.85
CA SER A 27 -7.63 -15.42 -2.05
C SER A 27 -6.15 -15.49 -1.67
N ILE A 28 -5.46 -14.34 -1.66
CA ILE A 28 -4.03 -14.23 -1.36
C ILE A 28 -3.79 -13.79 0.08
N VAL A 29 -4.35 -12.64 0.48
CA VAL A 29 -3.93 -11.97 1.72
C VAL A 29 -4.55 -12.57 2.98
N THR A 30 -5.62 -13.35 2.84
CA THR A 30 -6.24 -14.06 3.97
C THR A 30 -5.54 -15.37 4.31
N GLN A 31 -4.68 -15.85 3.42
CA GLN A 31 -3.94 -17.10 3.59
C GLN A 31 -2.56 -16.83 4.21
N PRO A 32 -1.94 -17.84 4.86
CA PRO A 32 -0.52 -17.76 5.22
C PRO A 32 0.36 -17.44 3.99
N PRO A 33 1.40 -16.60 4.14
CA PRO A 33 1.91 -16.06 5.40
C PRO A 33 1.23 -14.75 5.87
N TYR A 34 0.30 -14.17 5.12
CA TYR A 34 -0.25 -12.84 5.43
C TYR A 34 -1.36 -12.87 6.48
N SER A 35 -2.26 -13.85 6.38
CA SER A 35 -3.34 -14.11 7.34
C SER A 35 -4.13 -12.87 7.77
N VAL A 36 -4.33 -11.92 6.85
CA VAL A 36 -5.12 -10.71 7.10
C VAL A 36 -6.59 -11.11 7.20
N PRO A 37 -7.30 -10.77 8.30
CA PRO A 37 -8.73 -11.03 8.42
C PRO A 37 -9.53 -10.43 7.26
N GLU A 38 -10.52 -11.16 6.75
CA GLU A 38 -11.34 -10.70 5.62
C GLU A 38 -12.00 -9.34 5.84
N SER A 39 -12.39 -9.03 7.09
CA SER A 39 -12.96 -7.74 7.48
C SER A 39 -11.97 -6.56 7.39
N GLN A 40 -10.68 -6.83 7.14
CA GLN A 40 -9.61 -5.85 6.99
C GLN A 40 -9.09 -5.78 5.55
N VAL A 41 -9.78 -6.42 4.61
CA VAL A 41 -9.45 -6.42 3.18
C VAL A 41 -10.47 -5.57 2.43
N PHE A 42 -10.01 -4.44 1.91
CA PHE A 42 -10.78 -3.53 1.06
C PHE A 42 -10.16 -3.53 -0.33
N ALA A 43 -10.97 -3.75 -1.36
CA ALA A 43 -10.46 -3.78 -2.73
C ALA A 43 -11.54 -3.41 -3.75
N MET A 44 -11.27 -3.56 -5.04
CA MET A 44 -12.25 -3.24 -6.08
C MET A 44 -13.44 -4.21 -5.99
N HIS A 45 -14.62 -3.65 -5.71
CA HIS A 45 -15.89 -4.36 -5.67
C HIS A 45 -16.55 -4.36 -7.05
N LEU A 46 -16.88 -5.56 -7.54
CA LEU A 46 -17.73 -5.74 -8.72
C LEU A 46 -19.16 -6.00 -8.27
N LEU A 47 -20.12 -5.49 -9.03
CA LEU A 47 -21.53 -5.83 -8.88
C LEU A 47 -21.72 -7.33 -9.06
N ARG A 48 -22.70 -7.85 -8.34
CA ARG A 48 -23.14 -9.23 -8.47
C ARG A 48 -24.55 -9.28 -9.03
N THR A 49 -24.82 -10.29 -9.84
CA THR A 49 -26.18 -10.59 -10.28
C THR A 49 -27.05 -11.00 -9.09
N LYS A 50 -28.37 -11.07 -9.30
CA LYS A 50 -29.30 -11.59 -8.28
C LYS A 50 -28.95 -13.02 -7.83
N ASP A 51 -28.31 -13.80 -8.70
CA ASP A 51 -27.82 -15.16 -8.40
C ASP A 51 -26.39 -15.15 -7.84
N ASN A 52 -25.92 -14.02 -7.32
CA ASN A 52 -24.61 -13.83 -6.69
C ASN A 52 -23.38 -14.06 -7.60
N LYS A 53 -23.55 -14.02 -8.93
CA LYS A 53 -22.43 -14.16 -9.89
C LYS A 53 -21.74 -12.82 -10.11
N LEU A 54 -20.42 -12.82 -10.25
CA LEU A 54 -19.66 -11.61 -10.61
C LEU A 54 -20.09 -11.06 -11.96
N THR A 55 -20.16 -9.73 -12.06
CA THR A 55 -20.35 -9.00 -13.31
C THR A 55 -19.06 -8.24 -13.67
N SER A 56 -19.03 -7.59 -14.84
CA SER A 56 -17.94 -6.68 -15.24
C SER A 56 -18.06 -5.28 -14.63
N ASP A 57 -19.20 -4.96 -14.03
CA ASP A 57 -19.52 -3.60 -13.61
C ASP A 57 -19.03 -3.34 -12.19
N LEU A 58 -18.53 -2.13 -11.96
CA LEU A 58 -18.12 -1.67 -10.64
C LEU A 58 -19.34 -1.45 -9.75
N ASP A 59 -19.20 -1.76 -8.46
CA ASP A 59 -20.19 -1.37 -7.45
C ASP A 59 -20.23 0.16 -7.31
N PRO A 60 -21.33 0.84 -7.67
CA PRO A 60 -21.39 2.30 -7.69
C PRO A 60 -21.50 2.93 -6.30
N VAL A 61 -21.82 2.16 -5.25
CA VAL A 61 -21.96 2.69 -3.88
C VAL A 61 -20.73 2.43 -3.00
N TYR A 62 -19.79 1.65 -3.51
CA TYR A 62 -18.53 1.34 -2.84
C TYR A 62 -17.41 2.28 -3.33
N PRO A 63 -16.57 2.85 -2.43
CA PRO A 63 -15.44 3.66 -2.85
C PRO A 63 -14.50 2.89 -3.78
N GLN A 64 -14.13 3.49 -4.91
CA GLN A 64 -13.16 2.88 -5.81
C GLN A 64 -11.78 2.94 -5.15
N THR A 65 -11.22 1.80 -4.77
CA THR A 65 -9.98 1.68 -3.96
C THR A 65 -8.69 2.00 -4.72
N GLN A 66 -8.69 3.10 -5.48
CA GLN A 66 -7.58 3.63 -6.25
C GLN A 66 -7.46 5.15 -6.04
N GLY A 67 -6.23 5.65 -5.85
CA GLY A 67 -5.99 7.07 -5.62
C GLY A 67 -6.76 7.58 -4.40
N LYS A 68 -7.54 8.66 -4.58
CA LYS A 68 -8.35 9.26 -3.50
C LYS A 68 -9.32 8.28 -2.84
N GLY A 69 -9.86 7.30 -3.57
CA GLY A 69 -10.80 6.37 -2.96
C GLY A 69 -10.15 5.39 -1.97
N LYS A 70 -8.81 5.24 -1.97
CA LYS A 70 -8.11 4.59 -0.85
C LYS A 70 -8.20 5.42 0.43
N THR A 71 -8.00 6.73 0.35
CA THR A 71 -8.19 7.66 1.47
C THR A 71 -9.64 7.63 1.96
N GLU A 72 -10.60 7.66 1.04
CA GLU A 72 -12.04 7.59 1.39
C GLU A 72 -12.39 6.27 2.09
N THR A 73 -11.80 5.15 1.65
CA THR A 73 -11.96 3.85 2.30
C THR A 73 -11.49 3.89 3.75
N ILE A 74 -10.30 4.46 4.01
CA ILE A 74 -9.77 4.61 5.38
C ILE A 74 -10.71 5.47 6.23
N ARG A 75 -11.11 6.64 5.73
CA ARG A 75 -12.01 7.56 6.44
C ARG A 75 -13.36 6.94 6.76
N LYS A 76 -13.96 6.23 5.80
CA LYS A 76 -15.33 5.70 5.90
C LYS A 76 -15.42 4.41 6.72
N PHE A 77 -14.42 3.54 6.65
CA PHE A 77 -14.54 2.18 7.18
C PHE A 77 -13.54 1.83 8.28
N ILE A 78 -12.51 2.66 8.50
CA ILE A 78 -11.39 2.32 9.39
C ILE A 78 -11.24 3.35 10.52
N GLN A 79 -11.21 4.65 10.22
CA GLN A 79 -10.84 5.69 11.20
C GLN A 79 -11.73 5.74 12.45
N ASP A 80 -13.03 5.50 12.33
CA ASP A 80 -13.96 5.53 13.48
C ASP A 80 -13.57 4.51 14.55
N LYS A 81 -13.00 3.36 14.17
CA LYS A 81 -12.47 2.36 15.10
C LYS A 81 -11.27 2.88 15.90
N TYR A 82 -10.56 3.89 15.39
CA TYR A 82 -9.34 4.44 15.96
C TYR A 82 -9.49 5.91 16.39
N ALA A 83 -10.70 6.29 16.83
CA ALA A 83 -10.99 7.64 17.32
C ALA A 83 -10.63 8.75 16.31
N GLY A 84 -10.84 8.49 15.02
CA GLY A 84 -10.58 9.45 13.94
C GLY A 84 -9.11 9.56 13.52
N LYS A 85 -8.20 8.77 14.09
CA LYS A 85 -6.77 8.81 13.76
C LYS A 85 -6.47 8.19 12.40
N GLY A 86 -5.43 8.69 11.75
CA GLY A 86 -4.81 8.10 10.57
C GLY A 86 -4.06 6.80 10.86
N PRO A 87 -3.64 6.08 9.81
CA PRO A 87 -2.85 4.87 9.94
C PRO A 87 -1.46 5.17 10.50
N LEU A 88 -0.97 4.37 11.46
CA LEU A 88 0.41 4.50 11.97
C LEU A 88 1.45 4.33 10.84
N LEU A 89 1.21 3.37 9.94
CA LEU A 89 2.07 3.09 8.80
C LEU A 89 1.24 2.94 7.53
N VAL A 90 1.68 3.56 6.44
CA VAL A 90 1.15 3.34 5.10
C VAL A 90 2.24 2.78 4.20
N ALA A 91 1.94 1.69 3.49
CA ALA A 91 2.85 1.10 2.50
C ALA A 91 2.24 1.08 1.10
N GLY A 92 3.05 1.33 0.07
CA GLY A 92 2.62 1.23 -1.33
C GLY A 92 3.76 1.49 -2.30
N ASP A 93 3.45 1.56 -3.59
CA ASP A 93 4.47 1.53 -4.65
C ASP A 93 4.15 2.40 -5.88
N SER A 94 2.96 3.01 -5.93
CA SER A 94 2.47 3.72 -7.12
C SER A 94 1.65 4.99 -6.81
N GLU A 95 1.30 5.74 -7.86
CA GLU A 95 0.38 6.89 -7.78
C GLU A 95 -1.01 6.49 -7.27
N GLY A 96 -1.41 5.22 -7.43
CA GLY A 96 -2.65 4.71 -6.86
C GLY A 96 -2.66 4.71 -5.32
N ASP A 97 -1.49 4.84 -4.68
CA ASP A 97 -1.29 4.82 -3.24
C ASP A 97 -1.00 6.22 -2.66
N GLN A 98 -0.60 7.17 -3.51
CA GLN A 98 -0.01 8.43 -3.07
C GLN A 98 -0.94 9.28 -2.18
N ASN A 99 -2.26 9.18 -2.39
CA ASN A 99 -3.25 9.87 -1.57
C ASN A 99 -3.27 9.32 -0.14
N MET A 100 -3.39 8.00 0.05
CA MET A 100 -3.34 7.43 1.40
C MET A 100 -1.98 7.62 2.08
N MET A 101 -0.90 7.82 1.31
CA MET A 101 0.43 8.16 1.85
C MET A 101 0.56 9.61 2.35
N SER A 102 -0.27 10.54 1.85
CA SER A 102 -0.09 11.99 2.10
C SER A 102 -1.28 12.68 2.77
N ASP A 103 -2.48 12.10 2.69
CA ASP A 103 -3.72 12.73 3.15
C ASP A 103 -3.93 12.65 4.69
N PHE A 104 -3.06 11.95 5.41
CA PHE A 104 -3.13 11.73 6.86
C PHE A 104 -1.89 12.34 7.56
N PRO A 105 -2.00 13.56 8.10
CA PRO A 105 -0.87 14.25 8.73
C PRO A 105 -0.27 13.50 9.92
N ASP A 106 -1.10 12.74 10.64
CA ASP A 106 -0.78 11.95 11.81
C ASP A 106 -0.26 10.53 11.50
N THR A 107 -0.08 10.18 10.22
CA THR A 107 0.67 8.96 9.86
C THR A 107 2.11 9.06 10.35
N GLU A 108 2.61 8.06 11.07
CA GLU A 108 3.97 8.09 11.64
C GLU A 108 5.03 7.68 10.62
N VAL A 109 4.73 6.67 9.78
CA VAL A 109 5.67 6.14 8.79
C VAL A 109 5.00 5.91 7.43
N VAL A 110 5.67 6.32 6.36
CA VAL A 110 5.29 5.99 4.98
C VAL A 110 6.38 5.12 4.38
N LEU A 111 6.06 3.87 4.03
CA LEU A 111 6.96 2.92 3.39
C LEU A 111 6.68 2.83 1.88
N ILE A 112 7.62 3.28 1.06
CA ILE A 112 7.52 3.21 -0.40
C ILE A 112 8.39 2.06 -0.90
N ILE A 113 7.78 1.15 -1.66
CA ILE A 113 8.53 0.15 -2.42
C ILE A 113 9.00 0.78 -3.72
N ASN A 114 10.32 0.92 -3.90
CA ASN A 114 10.89 1.73 -4.95
C ASN A 114 10.61 1.13 -6.34
N ARG A 115 9.92 1.92 -7.17
CA ARG A 115 9.66 1.67 -8.59
C ARG A 115 10.15 2.78 -9.51
N LEU A 116 11.01 3.67 -8.99
CA LEU A 116 11.54 4.84 -9.70
C LEU A 116 10.42 5.73 -10.25
N ARG A 117 9.39 6.01 -9.42
CA ARG A 117 8.25 6.86 -9.81
C ARG A 117 8.74 8.26 -10.19
N SER A 118 8.03 8.89 -11.12
CA SER A 118 8.36 10.23 -11.61
C SER A 118 8.33 11.25 -10.46
N PRO A 119 9.34 12.14 -10.36
CA PRO A 119 9.37 13.18 -9.34
C PRO A 119 8.24 14.21 -9.43
N ASP A 120 7.49 14.24 -10.53
CA ASP A 120 6.33 15.11 -10.70
C ASP A 120 5.06 14.57 -10.01
N THR A 121 5.14 13.36 -9.45
CA THR A 121 4.05 12.72 -8.69
C THR A 121 4.27 12.86 -7.20
N ILE A 122 3.20 12.79 -6.40
CA ILE A 122 3.30 12.89 -4.93
C ILE A 122 4.21 11.78 -4.40
N ILE A 123 4.03 10.53 -4.85
CA ILE A 123 4.88 9.42 -4.42
C ILE A 123 6.34 9.59 -4.86
N GLY A 124 6.60 10.21 -6.01
CA GLY A 124 7.97 10.54 -6.45
C GLY A 124 8.62 11.61 -5.59
N GLN A 125 7.87 12.64 -5.18
CA GLN A 125 8.33 13.65 -4.23
C GLN A 125 8.64 13.04 -2.86
N LEU A 126 7.75 12.18 -2.34
CA LEU A 126 7.98 11.42 -1.11
C LEU A 126 9.21 10.51 -1.24
N SER A 127 9.42 9.88 -2.41
CA SER A 127 10.61 9.06 -2.65
C SER A 127 11.89 9.90 -2.62
N LYS A 128 11.88 11.12 -3.17
CA LYS A 128 13.00 12.06 -3.07
C LYS A 128 13.27 12.50 -1.63
N GLN A 129 12.21 12.74 -0.86
CA GLN A 129 12.31 13.02 0.57
C GLN A 129 13.00 11.87 1.30
N ALA A 130 12.57 10.62 1.07
CA ALA A 130 13.16 9.43 1.68
C ALA A 130 14.64 9.21 1.33
N VAL A 131 15.09 9.63 0.14
CA VAL A 131 16.51 9.63 -0.22
C VAL A 131 17.27 10.69 0.59
N LYS A 132 16.74 11.92 0.67
CA LYS A 132 17.35 13.03 1.41
C LYS A 132 17.43 12.75 2.92
N GLU A 133 16.41 12.12 3.47
CA GLU A 133 16.26 11.83 4.89
C GLU A 133 16.86 10.49 5.31
N HIS A 134 17.47 9.75 4.37
CA HIS A 134 18.00 8.42 4.66
C HIS A 134 19.02 8.44 5.80
N GLY A 135 18.80 7.58 6.80
CA GLY A 135 19.65 7.46 7.99
C GLY A 135 19.40 8.51 9.09
N GLN A 136 18.48 9.44 8.88
CA GLN A 136 18.06 10.38 9.92
C GLN A 136 17.13 9.68 10.92
N LYS A 137 17.25 10.03 12.20
CA LYS A 137 16.50 9.39 13.30
C LYS A 137 14.98 9.57 13.15
N ASP A 138 14.56 10.71 12.62
CA ASP A 138 13.16 11.12 12.55
C ASP A 138 12.61 11.04 11.12
N ALA A 139 13.22 10.23 10.25
CA ALA A 139 12.79 10.04 8.87
C ALA A 139 11.41 9.36 8.83
N LYS A 140 10.39 10.13 8.41
CA LYS A 140 8.99 9.66 8.29
C LYS A 140 8.75 8.85 7.03
N VAL A 141 9.48 9.14 5.95
CA VAL A 141 9.32 8.45 4.66
C VAL A 141 10.51 7.52 4.43
N LEU A 142 10.21 6.23 4.22
CA LEU A 142 11.17 5.18 3.97
C LEU A 142 11.06 4.70 2.52
N LEU A 143 12.20 4.43 1.90
CA LEU A 143 12.27 3.91 0.52
C LEU A 143 12.98 2.55 0.53
N GLN A 144 12.26 1.51 0.12
CA GLN A 144 12.75 0.13 0.09
C GLN A 144 13.07 -0.28 -1.35
N GLY A 145 14.33 -0.58 -1.63
CA GLY A 145 14.78 -1.10 -2.92
C GLY A 145 14.33 -2.54 -3.19
N ARG A 146 14.28 -2.92 -4.46
CA ARG A 146 13.91 -4.28 -4.88
C ARG A 146 14.59 -4.69 -6.19
N ASN A 147 14.64 -5.99 -6.43
CA ASN A 147 15.05 -6.56 -7.71
C ASN A 147 13.88 -7.34 -8.32
N ASP A 148 13.35 -6.83 -9.43
CA ASP A 148 12.18 -7.40 -10.10
C ASP A 148 12.50 -8.73 -10.80
N SER A 149 13.77 -9.00 -11.11
CA SER A 149 14.19 -10.26 -11.75
C SER A 149 14.27 -11.42 -10.76
N THR A 150 14.53 -11.14 -9.48
CA THR A 150 14.61 -12.15 -8.42
C THR A 150 13.38 -12.17 -7.51
N GLY A 151 12.55 -11.14 -7.56
CA GLY A 151 11.38 -10.99 -6.70
C GLY A 151 11.72 -10.69 -5.23
N VAL A 152 12.93 -10.19 -4.94
CA VAL A 152 13.38 -9.90 -3.57
C VAL A 152 13.64 -8.43 -3.32
N PHE A 153 13.47 -8.01 -2.07
CA PHE A 153 13.99 -6.74 -1.59
C PHE A 153 15.52 -6.78 -1.51
N VAL A 154 16.14 -5.61 -1.69
CA VAL A 154 17.58 -5.44 -1.52
C VAL A 154 17.86 -4.52 -0.33
N PRO A 155 18.96 -4.69 0.41
CA PRO A 155 19.32 -3.84 1.55
C PRO A 155 19.87 -2.49 1.07
N SER A 156 19.12 -1.79 0.23
CA SER A 156 19.44 -0.47 -0.33
C SER A 156 18.16 0.21 -0.82
N GLN A 157 18.29 1.44 -1.31
CA GLN A 157 17.20 2.16 -1.97
C GLN A 157 17.15 1.89 -3.49
N LEU A 158 17.94 0.95 -4.02
CA LEU A 158 18.04 0.71 -5.47
C LEU A 158 16.87 -0.13 -5.99
N HIS A 159 16.40 0.19 -7.19
CA HIS A 159 15.45 -0.66 -7.94
C HIS A 159 16.14 -1.26 -9.16
N THR A 160 16.14 -2.59 -9.28
CA THR A 160 16.57 -3.32 -10.48
C THR A 160 15.32 -3.72 -11.27
N PRO A 161 15.00 -3.03 -12.38
CA PRO A 161 13.89 -3.41 -13.24
C PRO A 161 14.05 -4.82 -13.82
N LEU A 162 12.95 -5.43 -14.22
CA LEU A 162 12.97 -6.77 -14.82
C LEU A 162 13.88 -6.80 -16.05
N GLY A 163 14.82 -7.74 -16.09
CA GLY A 163 15.80 -7.88 -17.17
C GLY A 163 16.98 -6.91 -17.12
N ALA A 164 17.02 -5.97 -16.16
CA ALA A 164 18.20 -5.13 -15.94
C ALA A 164 19.29 -5.90 -15.19
N LYS A 165 20.56 -5.62 -15.52
CA LYS A 165 21.73 -6.20 -14.85
C LYS A 165 22.08 -5.50 -13.53
N GLU A 166 21.74 -4.23 -13.42
CA GLU A 166 22.13 -3.37 -12.29
C GLU A 166 20.95 -2.56 -11.76
N GLY A 167 20.98 -2.29 -10.46
CA GLY A 167 20.01 -1.45 -9.78
C GLY A 167 20.23 0.03 -10.07
N ARG A 168 19.15 0.79 -10.11
CA ARG A 168 19.17 2.24 -10.35
C ARG A 168 18.74 2.97 -9.09
N ALA A 169 19.42 4.06 -8.79
CA ALA A 169 18.98 5.02 -7.79
C ALA A 169 17.88 5.92 -8.35
N LEU A 170 17.05 6.46 -7.45
CA LEU A 170 16.15 7.55 -7.81
C LEU A 170 16.98 8.78 -8.22
N LYS A 171 16.57 9.46 -9.30
CA LYS A 171 17.22 10.68 -9.78
C LYS A 171 16.57 11.95 -9.22
#